data_AF-A0A3C1F267-F1
#
_entry.id   AF-A0A3C1F267-F1
#
_cell.length_a   1.000
_cell.length_b   1.000
_cell.length_c   1.000
_cell.angle_alpha   90.00
_cell.angle_beta   90.00
_cell.angle_gamma   90.00
#
_symmetry.space_group_name_H-M   'P 1'
#
loop_
_entity.id
_entity.type
_entity.pdbx_description
1 polymer ?
#
loop_
_entity_poly.entity_id
_entity_poly.type
_entity_poly.pdbx_seq_one_letter_code
_entity_poly.pdbx_strand_id
1 'polypeptide(L)'
;MKTARRSSLSPRLRKEIRKKTGGRCHVCGGPLGTKWGADHVLPRARGGRHNAANYLAACHICNRARWHWNSSLIRKVMTLGIVARKEIRKETRLGEAIAVLFRRHRAAKEVRRNGRRLARR
;
A
#
# COMPACT_ATOMS: atom_id res chain seq x y z
N MET A 1 -1.28 -24.33 18.18
CA MET A 1 -0.55 -24.38 16.88
C MET A 1 0.42 -23.21 16.80
N LYS A 2 1.74 -23.47 16.80
CA LYS A 2 2.77 -22.42 16.72
C LYS A 2 2.65 -21.70 15.37
N THR A 3 2.43 -20.38 15.37
CA THR A 3 2.37 -19.59 14.14
C THR A 3 3.75 -19.63 13.48
N ALA A 4 3.87 -20.35 12.35
CA ALA A 4 5.12 -20.43 11.60
C ALA A 4 5.63 -19.00 11.33
N ARG A 5 6.82 -18.69 11.85
CA ARG A 5 7.51 -17.42 11.61
C ARG A 5 7.58 -17.22 10.09
N ARG A 6 7.03 -16.11 9.59
CA ARG A 6 7.02 -15.82 8.16
C ARG A 6 8.46 -15.83 7.64
N SER A 7 8.80 -16.78 6.78
CA SER A 7 10.10 -16.81 6.13
C SER A 7 10.27 -15.55 5.28
N SER A 8 11.41 -14.89 5.42
CA SER A 8 11.75 -13.78 4.53
C SER A 8 11.98 -14.32 3.12
N LEU A 9 11.45 -13.63 2.10
CA LEU A 9 11.75 -13.97 0.70
C LEU A 9 13.26 -13.93 0.47
N SER A 10 13.79 -14.93 -0.24
CA SER A 10 15.20 -14.99 -0.57
C SER A 10 15.62 -13.77 -1.43
N PRO A 11 16.90 -13.34 -1.36
CA PRO A 11 17.40 -12.25 -2.20
C PRO A 11 17.16 -12.47 -3.70
N ARG A 12 17.34 -13.72 -4.16
CA ARG A 12 17.07 -14.13 -5.55
C ARG A 12 15.60 -13.87 -5.94
N LEU A 13 14.66 -14.32 -5.10
CA LEU A 13 13.23 -14.13 -5.34
C LEU A 13 12.85 -12.64 -5.30
N ARG A 14 13.45 -11.85 -4.39
CA ARG A 14 13.24 -10.39 -4.38
C ARG A 14 13.74 -9.74 -5.68
N LYS A 15 14.88 -10.16 -6.22
CA LYS A 15 15.41 -9.66 -7.49
C LYS A 15 14.46 -9.99 -8.65
N GLU A 16 13.95 -11.22 -8.70
CA GLU A 16 12.96 -11.65 -9.70
C GLU A 16 11.69 -10.80 -9.65
N ILE A 17 11.09 -10.64 -8.47
CA ILE A 17 9.86 -9.83 -8.28
C ILE A 17 10.08 -8.38 -8.70
N ARG A 18 11.25 -7.79 -8.37
CA ARG A 18 11.58 -6.42 -8.78
C ARG A 18 11.75 -6.29 -10.30
N LYS A 19 12.28 -7.32 -10.95
CA LYS A 19 12.46 -7.35 -12.42
C LYS A 19 11.11 -7.36 -13.15
N LYS A 20 10.08 -8.04 -12.61
CA LYS A 20 8.72 -8.11 -13.21
C LYS A 20 8.11 -6.75 -13.48
N THR A 21 8.47 -5.74 -12.68
CA THR A 21 7.91 -4.38 -12.78
C THR A 21 8.93 -3.34 -13.26
N GLY A 22 10.08 -3.78 -13.78
CA GLY A 22 11.15 -2.88 -14.24
C GLY A 22 11.69 -1.96 -13.13
N GLY A 23 11.65 -2.40 -11.88
CA GLY A 23 12.04 -1.56 -10.74
C GLY A 23 11.04 -0.45 -10.42
N ARG A 24 9.78 -0.54 -10.89
CA ARG A 24 8.70 0.42 -10.60
C ARG A 24 7.61 -0.21 -9.73
N CYS A 25 6.88 0.62 -9.01
CA CYS A 25 5.74 0.18 -8.22
C CYS A 25 4.59 -0.22 -9.15
N HIS A 26 4.08 -1.45 -9.04
CA HIS A 26 2.98 -1.90 -9.91
C HIS A 26 1.64 -1.19 -9.63
N VAL A 27 1.51 -0.46 -8.51
CA VAL A 27 0.28 0.26 -8.16
C VAL A 27 0.29 1.69 -8.68
N CYS A 28 1.36 2.46 -8.43
CA CYS A 28 1.43 3.88 -8.78
C CYS A 28 2.38 4.19 -9.95
N GLY A 29 3.15 3.22 -10.44
CA GLY A 29 4.12 3.43 -11.50
C GLY A 29 5.38 4.21 -11.09
N GLY A 30 5.52 4.66 -9.84
CA GLY A 30 6.70 5.38 -9.36
C GLY A 30 7.94 4.48 -9.21
N PRO A 31 9.16 5.05 -9.22
CA PRO A 31 10.39 4.27 -9.07
C PRO A 31 10.49 3.63 -7.69
N LEU A 32 11.06 2.41 -7.63
CA LEU A 32 11.34 1.72 -6.37
C LEU A 32 12.77 2.02 -5.90
N GLY A 33 12.86 2.64 -4.73
CA GLY A 33 14.13 2.74 -3.99
C GLY A 33 14.57 1.42 -3.37
N THR A 34 15.53 1.49 -2.46
CA THR A 34 16.08 0.30 -1.76
C THR A 34 15.03 -0.41 -0.89
N LYS A 35 14.09 0.36 -0.34
CA LYS A 35 13.01 -0.13 0.52
C LYS A 35 11.72 -0.27 -0.28
N TRP A 36 11.33 -1.53 -0.55
CA TRP A 36 10.10 -1.90 -1.26
C TRP A 36 9.55 -3.25 -0.75
N GLY A 37 8.26 -3.49 -0.99
CA GLY A 37 7.57 -4.71 -0.57
C GLY A 37 7.18 -5.60 -1.75
N ALA A 38 7.28 -6.92 -1.56
CA ALA A 38 6.63 -7.89 -2.43
C ALA A 38 5.14 -7.95 -2.06
N ASP A 39 4.31 -7.36 -2.90
CA ASP A 39 2.87 -7.24 -2.68
C ASP A 39 2.13 -8.43 -3.29
N HIS A 40 1.20 -8.98 -2.54
CA HIS A 40 0.37 -10.09 -2.97
C HIS A 40 -0.70 -9.59 -3.95
N VAL A 41 -0.69 -10.08 -5.18
CA VAL A 41 -1.71 -9.72 -6.19
C VAL A 41 -3.09 -10.17 -5.71
N LEU A 42 -3.23 -11.46 -5.37
CA LEU A 42 -4.33 -11.99 -4.58
C LEU A 42 -3.89 -11.99 -3.10
N PRO A 43 -4.54 -11.24 -2.21
CA PRO A 43 -4.18 -11.22 -0.79
C PRO A 43 -4.22 -12.61 -0.17
N ARG A 44 -3.26 -12.90 0.72
CA ARG A 44 -3.20 -14.18 1.44
C ARG A 44 -4.49 -14.51 2.20
N ALA A 45 -5.12 -13.50 2.81
CA ALA A 45 -6.40 -13.64 3.51
C ALA A 45 -7.55 -14.12 2.61
N ARG A 46 -7.36 -14.09 1.29
CA ARG A 46 -8.32 -14.53 0.27
C ARG A 46 -7.76 -15.70 -0.56
N GLY A 47 -6.87 -16.52 0.01
CA GLY A 47 -6.30 -17.70 -0.64
C GLY A 47 -5.04 -17.46 -1.49
N GLY A 48 -4.48 -16.24 -1.46
CA GLY A 48 -3.26 -15.90 -2.19
C GLY A 48 -2.04 -16.74 -1.77
N ARG A 49 -1.41 -17.40 -2.74
CA ARG A 49 -0.19 -18.20 -2.52
C ARG A 49 1.02 -17.31 -2.20
N HIS A 50 1.96 -17.85 -1.42
CA HIS A 50 3.22 -17.19 -1.06
C HIS A 50 4.34 -17.59 -2.04
N ASN A 51 4.22 -17.17 -3.30
CA ASN A 51 5.17 -17.53 -4.35
C ASN A 51 5.38 -16.37 -5.33
N ALA A 52 6.45 -16.47 -6.14
CA ALA A 52 6.84 -15.44 -7.10
C ALA A 52 5.69 -15.02 -8.03
N ALA A 53 4.86 -15.98 -8.47
CA ALA A 53 3.76 -15.75 -9.40
C ALA A 53 2.69 -14.81 -8.82
N ASN A 54 2.44 -14.86 -7.51
CA ASN A 54 1.47 -14.00 -6.84
C ASN A 54 2.10 -12.69 -6.30
N TYR A 55 3.33 -12.37 -6.69
CA TYR A 55 4.05 -11.19 -6.22
C TYR A 55 4.34 -10.18 -7.31
N LEU A 56 4.05 -8.91 -7.01
CA LEU A 56 4.56 -7.76 -7.74
C LEU A 56 5.24 -6.78 -6.77
N ALA A 57 6.23 -6.05 -7.27
CA ALA A 57 6.92 -5.07 -6.44
C ALA A 57 6.06 -3.81 -6.22
N ALA A 58 6.00 -3.34 -4.97
CA ALA A 58 5.25 -2.14 -4.60
C ALA A 58 6.06 -1.26 -3.65
N CYS A 59 5.90 0.07 -3.78
CA CYS A 59 6.46 1.00 -2.81
C CYS A 59 5.74 0.83 -1.46
N HIS A 60 6.41 1.20 -0.36
CA HIS A 60 5.85 1.03 0.99
C HIS A 60 4.53 1.78 1.21
N ILE A 61 4.34 2.91 0.52
CA ILE A 61 3.11 3.72 0.63
C ILE A 61 1.94 2.95 0.01
N CYS A 62 2.07 2.53 -1.24
CA CYS A 62 1.03 1.78 -1.96
C CYS A 62 0.75 0.42 -1.33
N ASN A 63 1.79 -0.35 -1.00
CA ASN A 63 1.63 -1.67 -0.37
C ASN A 63 0.84 -1.59 0.95
N ARG A 64 1.07 -0.52 1.73
CA ARG A 64 0.31 -0.30 2.98
C ARG A 64 -1.11 0.18 2.72
N ALA A 65 -1.32 1.01 1.68
CA ALA A 65 -2.63 1.54 1.35
C ALA A 65 -3.57 0.46 0.77
N ARG A 66 -3.06 -0.43 -0.10
CA ARG A 66 -3.83 -1.51 -0.74
C ARG A 66 -4.37 -2.54 0.26
N TRP A 67 -3.59 -2.84 1.29
CA TRP A 67 -3.92 -3.83 2.33
C TRP A 67 -4.36 -5.18 1.70
N HIS A 68 -5.36 -5.85 2.26
CA HIS A 68 -5.89 -7.13 1.75
C HIS A 68 -7.18 -6.96 0.93
N TRP A 69 -7.35 -5.79 0.33
CA TRP A 69 -8.52 -5.48 -0.50
C TRP A 69 -8.54 -6.34 -1.76
N ASN A 70 -9.73 -6.77 -2.18
CA ASN A 70 -9.91 -7.41 -3.49
C ASN A 70 -9.95 -6.36 -4.59
N SER A 71 -9.91 -6.85 -5.83
CA SER A 71 -10.00 -6.03 -7.03
C SER A 71 -11.24 -5.12 -7.02
N SER A 72 -12.40 -5.62 -6.61
CA SER A 72 -13.64 -4.84 -6.56
C SER A 72 -13.56 -3.64 -5.61
N LEU A 73 -13.10 -3.85 -4.37
CA LEU A 73 -12.95 -2.78 -3.40
C LEU A 73 -11.85 -1.79 -3.81
N ILE A 74 -10.74 -2.26 -4.38
CA ILE A 74 -9.69 -1.37 -4.92
C ILE A 74 -10.30 -0.43 -5.99
N ARG A 75 -11.07 -0.97 -6.94
CA ARG A 75 -11.77 -0.15 -7.96
C ARG A 75 -12.70 0.86 -7.32
N LYS A 76 -13.53 0.43 -6.36
CA LYS A 76 -14.47 1.33 -5.66
C LYS A 76 -13.74 2.48 -4.95
N VAL A 77 -12.65 2.19 -4.24
CA VAL A 77 -11.85 3.21 -3.56
C VAL A 77 -11.17 4.16 -4.55
N MET A 78 -10.67 3.65 -5.69
CA MET A 78 -10.12 4.52 -6.74
C MET A 78 -11.18 5.48 -7.29
N THR A 79 -12.38 4.98 -7.61
CA THR A 79 -13.50 5.81 -8.08
C THR A 79 -13.89 6.85 -7.04
N LEU A 80 -14.04 6.46 -5.77
CA LEU A 80 -14.33 7.39 -4.68
C LEU A 80 -13.23 8.45 -4.54
N GLY A 81 -11.95 8.07 -4.69
CA GLY A 81 -10.82 9.01 -4.66
C GLY A 81 -10.86 10.02 -5.80
N ILE A 82 -11.29 9.62 -6.99
CA ILE A 82 -11.47 10.53 -8.14
C ILE A 82 -12.60 11.53 -7.86
N VAL A 83 -13.74 11.06 -7.37
CA VAL A 83 -14.88 11.92 -7.00
C VAL A 83 -14.47 12.90 -5.90
N ALA A 84 -13.87 12.41 -4.82
CA ALA A 84 -13.37 13.24 -3.73
C ALA A 84 -12.37 14.30 -4.22
N ARG A 85 -11.45 13.93 -5.12
CA ARG A 85 -10.51 14.90 -5.72
C ARG A 85 -11.22 15.97 -6.55
N LYS A 86 -12.27 15.61 -7.29
CA LYS A 86 -13.07 16.59 -8.06
C LYS A 86 -13.77 17.58 -7.12
N GLU A 87 -14.38 17.09 -6.04
CA GLU A 87 -15.02 17.94 -5.03
C GLU A 87 -14.02 18.90 -4.36
N ILE A 88 -12.84 18.39 -3.95
CA ILE A 88 -11.77 19.23 -3.37
C ILE A 88 -11.34 20.32 -4.35
N ARG A 89 -11.12 19.97 -5.62
CA ARG A 89 -10.68 20.94 -6.65
C ARG A 89 -11.72 22.01 -6.95
N LYS A 90 -13.00 21.70 -6.76
CA LYS A 90 -14.11 22.64 -6.95
C LYS A 90 -14.41 23.44 -5.68
N GLU A 91 -13.69 23.18 -4.58
CA GLU A 91 -13.88 23.87 -3.30
C GLU A 91 -15.34 23.81 -2.81
N THR A 92 -16.02 22.69 -3.07
CA THR A 92 -17.37 22.48 -2.53
C THR A 92 -17.30 22.29 -1.02
N ARG A 93 -18.41 22.55 -0.31
CA ARG A 93 -18.53 22.26 1.13
C ARG A 93 -18.09 20.83 1.49
N LEU A 94 -18.42 19.86 0.64
CA LEU A 94 -17.97 18.48 0.82
C LEU A 94 -16.47 18.33 0.56
N GLY A 95 -15.95 18.94 -0.51
CA GLY A 95 -14.53 18.96 -0.83
C GLY A 95 -13.66 19.49 0.30
N GLU A 96 -14.05 20.62 0.90
CA GLU A 96 -13.37 21.19 2.07
C GLU A 96 -13.37 20.25 3.26
N ALA A 97 -14.53 19.66 3.58
CA ALA A 97 -14.67 18.70 4.66
C ALA A 97 -13.77 17.46 4.46
N ILE A 98 -13.72 16.93 3.23
CA ILE A 98 -12.82 15.82 2.87
C ILE A 98 -11.35 16.24 3.04
N ALA A 99 -10.97 17.44 2.60
CA ALA A 99 -9.60 17.93 2.71
C ALA A 99 -9.16 18.07 4.18
N VAL A 100 -10.02 18.61 5.04
CA VAL A 100 -9.79 18.69 6.50
C VAL A 100 -9.63 17.30 7.09
N LEU A 101 -10.53 16.37 6.77
CA LEU A 101 -10.47 14.98 7.25
C LEU A 101 -9.17 14.29 6.81
N PHE A 102 -8.78 14.48 5.56
CA PHE A 102 -7.54 13.90 5.01
C PHE A 102 -6.30 14.42 5.76
N ARG A 103 -6.22 15.73 6.01
CA ARG A 103 -5.13 16.34 6.79
C ARG A 103 -5.07 15.80 8.22
N ARG A 104 -6.22 15.72 8.91
CA ARG A 104 -6.31 15.15 10.26
C ARG A 104 -5.83 13.70 10.32
N HIS A 105 -6.27 12.86 9.38
CA HIS A 105 -5.86 11.45 9.32
C HIS A 105 -4.36 11.28 9.04
N ARG A 106 -3.81 12.13 8.17
CA ARG A 106 -2.38 12.20 7.87
C ARG A 106 -1.56 12.54 9.12
N ALA A 107 -1.95 13.59 9.84
CA ALA A 107 -1.27 14.02 11.07
C ALA A 107 -1.32 12.94 12.16
N ALA A 108 -2.49 12.34 12.41
CA ALA A 108 -2.64 11.27 13.39
C ALA A 108 -1.76 10.05 13.08
N LYS A 109 -1.64 9.66 11.80
CA LYS A 109 -0.75 8.57 11.37
C LYS A 109 0.72 8.89 11.60
N GLU A 110 1.12 10.14 11.45
CA GLU A 110 2.48 10.60 11.67
C GLU A 110 2.87 10.58 13.15
N VAL A 111 2.00 11.12 14.01
CA VAL A 111 2.17 11.05 15.48
C VAL A 111 2.35 9.60 15.95
N ARG A 112 1.48 8.69 15.51
CA ARG A 112 1.60 7.25 15.83
C ARG A 112 2.90 6.62 15.34
N ARG A 113 3.41 7.05 14.18
CA ARG A 113 4.67 6.54 13.63
C ARG A 113 5.86 7.02 14.46
N ASN A 114 5.85 8.27 14.90
CA ASN A 114 6.92 8.86 15.69
C ASN A 114 6.96 8.25 17.10
N GLY A 115 5.81 8.10 17.77
CA GLY A 115 5.73 7.44 19.08
C GLY A 115 6.26 6.00 19.05
N ARG A 116 5.91 5.21 18.01
CA ARG A 116 6.46 3.85 17.83
C ARG A 116 7.97 3.80 17.54
N ARG A 117 8.54 4.86 16.98
CA ARG A 117 9.99 4.95 16.71
C ARG A 117 10.75 5.27 18.00
N LEU A 118 10.20 6.14 18.83
CA LEU A 118 10.75 6.51 20.13
C LEU A 118 10.72 5.31 21.10
N ALA A 119 9.60 4.57 21.16
CA ALA A 119 9.48 3.37 22.01
C ALA A 119 10.29 2.14 21.55
N ARG A 120 11.09 2.25 20.49
CA ARG A 120 11.97 1.18 19.95
C ARG A 120 13.45 1.53 20.07
N ARG A 121 13.76 2.70 20.62
CA ARG A 121 15.10 3.10 21.05
C ARG A 121 15.22 2.76 22.53
#